data_AF-A0A9D5SYA9-F1
#
_entry.id   AF-A0A9D5SYA9-F1
#
_cell.length_a   1.000
_cell.length_b   1.000
_cell.length_c   1.000
_cell.angle_alpha   90.00
_cell.angle_beta   90.00
_cell.angle_gamma   90.00
#
_symmetry.space_group_name_H-M   'P 1'
#
loop_
_entity.id
_entity.type
_entity.pdbx_description
1 polymer ?
#
loop_
_entity_poly.entity_id
_entity_poly.type
_entity_poly.pdbx_seq_one_letter_code
_entity_poly.pdbx_strand_id
1 'polypeptide(L)'
;MNKQEFLAVIKNEIAVLPQEDIERSLDYYGEMVDERIEDGMPEEQAVAEMGTIDEIVSQILEDIPMQTLVKTKVKNPSRSLRVWEIVLLVLGSPLWLSLIIAAFAVVLSVYITVWAVVVTLYAAVLSVALGGVAGVLGSIVLLFTHGLTSCLMFLGAGLICSAVAIPFFIGVNYIAKGVVHITKLIFRGIKRCLIRKGNRK
;
A
#
# COMPACT_ATOMS: atom_id res chain seq x y z
N MET A 1 -38.74 7.68 -29.65
CA MET A 1 -38.89 7.72 -28.18
C MET A 1 -39.48 9.07 -27.84
N ASN A 2 -40.48 9.11 -26.96
CA ASN A 2 -41.04 10.38 -26.51
C ASN A 2 -40.17 11.01 -25.40
N LYS A 3 -40.32 12.30 -25.11
CA LYS A 3 -39.57 13.01 -24.06
C LYS A 3 -39.67 12.31 -22.71
N GLN A 4 -40.88 11.86 -22.37
CA GLN A 4 -41.12 11.16 -21.10
C GLN A 4 -40.36 9.83 -21.01
N GLU A 5 -40.30 9.08 -22.11
CA GLU A 5 -39.55 7.82 -22.16
C GLU A 5 -38.04 8.08 -22.08
N PHE A 6 -37.57 9.13 -22.76
CA PHE A 6 -36.17 9.56 -22.75
C PHE A 6 -35.68 9.93 -21.36
N LEU A 7 -36.40 10.80 -20.66
CA LEU A 7 -36.07 11.20 -19.30
C LEU A 7 -36.21 10.02 -18.32
N ALA A 8 -37.17 9.12 -18.52
CA ALA A 8 -37.32 7.92 -17.70
C ALA A 8 -36.13 6.95 -17.83
N VAL A 9 -35.59 6.78 -19.05
CA VAL A 9 -34.40 5.95 -19.26
C VAL A 9 -33.16 6.59 -18.63
N ILE A 10 -32.93 7.90 -18.83
CA ILE A 10 -31.83 8.62 -18.19
C ILE A 10 -31.90 8.46 -16.67
N LYS A 11 -33.07 8.69 -16.07
CA LYS A 11 -33.31 8.55 -14.61
C LYS A 11 -32.93 7.17 -14.08
N ASN A 12 -33.24 6.11 -14.82
CA ASN A 12 -32.91 4.74 -14.42
C ASN A 12 -31.40 4.48 -14.49
N GLU A 13 -30.72 4.95 -15.54
CA GLU A 13 -29.27 4.79 -15.71
C GLU A 13 -28.48 5.59 -14.65
N ILE A 14 -28.95 6.78 -14.27
CA ILE A 14 -28.28 7.64 -13.27
C ILE A 14 -28.79 7.43 -11.83
N ALA A 15 -29.57 6.39 -11.56
CA ALA A 15 -30.18 6.12 -10.24
C ALA A 15 -29.17 5.92 -9.08
N VAL A 16 -27.88 5.81 -9.41
CA VAL A 16 -26.76 5.72 -8.45
C VAL A 16 -26.43 7.08 -7.82
N LEU A 17 -26.90 8.19 -8.39
CA LEU A 17 -26.62 9.55 -7.94
C LEU A 17 -27.54 10.04 -6.81
N PRO A 18 -27.16 11.12 -6.08
CA PRO A 18 -28.06 11.82 -5.17
C PRO A 18 -29.31 12.33 -5.88
N GLN A 19 -30.46 12.32 -5.18
CA GLN A 19 -31.74 12.72 -5.76
C GLN A 19 -31.72 14.16 -6.32
N GLU A 20 -31.02 15.08 -5.65
CA GLU A 20 -30.84 16.46 -6.11
C GLU A 20 -30.11 16.54 -7.46
N ASP A 21 -29.08 15.70 -7.67
CA ASP A 21 -28.33 15.66 -8.94
C ASP A 21 -29.16 15.00 -10.05
N ILE A 22 -29.95 13.97 -9.72
CA ILE A 22 -30.87 13.32 -10.67
C ILE A 22 -31.92 14.34 -11.16
N GLU A 23 -32.57 15.06 -10.25
CA GLU A 23 -33.59 16.06 -10.59
C GLU A 23 -32.99 17.17 -11.46
N ARG A 24 -31.82 17.68 -11.07
CA ARG A 24 -31.11 18.73 -11.84
C ARG A 24 -30.73 18.28 -13.25
N SER A 25 -30.26 17.04 -13.42
CA SER A 25 -29.94 16.51 -14.75
C SER A 25 -31.20 16.33 -15.60
N LEU A 26 -32.29 15.82 -15.02
CA LEU A 26 -33.56 15.63 -15.74
C LEU A 26 -34.18 16.97 -16.16
N ASP A 27 -34.08 18.00 -15.31
CA ASP A 27 -34.55 19.35 -15.64
C ASP A 27 -33.72 19.96 -16.79
N TYR A 28 -32.38 19.87 -16.73
CA TYR A 28 -31.50 20.39 -17.77
C TYR A 28 -31.76 19.76 -19.14
N TYR A 29 -31.77 18.43 -19.22
CA TYR A 29 -32.05 17.73 -20.47
C TYR A 29 -33.52 17.86 -20.90
N GLY A 30 -34.44 18.06 -19.95
CA GLY A 30 -35.84 18.35 -20.21
C GLY A 30 -36.06 19.70 -20.88
N GLU A 31 -35.41 20.75 -20.38
CA GLU A 31 -35.43 22.11 -20.95
C GLU A 31 -34.84 22.12 -22.36
N MET A 32 -33.72 21.44 -22.58
CA MET A 32 -33.11 21.37 -23.92
C MET A 32 -33.98 20.67 -24.98
N VAL A 33 -34.80 19.70 -24.56
CA VAL A 33 -35.78 19.06 -25.46
C VAL A 33 -36.96 20.01 -25.70
N ASP A 34 -37.41 20.74 -24.68
CA ASP A 34 -38.50 21.71 -24.80
C ASP A 34 -38.14 22.88 -25.73
N GLU A 35 -36.92 23.41 -25.64
CA GLU A 35 -36.42 24.47 -26.54
C GLU A 35 -36.52 24.04 -28.01
N ARG A 36 -36.16 22.79 -28.34
CA ARG A 36 -36.23 22.26 -29.70
C ARG A 36 -37.66 22.05 -30.19
N ILE A 37 -38.57 21.67 -29.29
CA ILE A 37 -40.00 21.54 -29.60
C ILE A 37 -40.61 22.92 -29.85
N GLU A 38 -40.20 23.94 -29.08
CA GLU A 38 -40.63 25.33 -29.25
C GLU A 38 -40.13 25.93 -30.58
N ASP A 39 -38.94 25.54 -31.04
CA ASP A 39 -38.38 25.86 -32.36
C ASP A 39 -39.09 25.17 -33.54
N GLY A 40 -40.12 24.35 -33.26
CA GLY A 40 -40.99 23.73 -34.26
C GLY A 40 -40.55 22.34 -34.71
N MET A 41 -39.59 21.70 -34.02
CA MET A 41 -39.29 20.28 -34.27
C MET A 41 -40.32 19.36 -33.64
N PRO A 42 -40.68 18.24 -34.31
CA PRO A 42 -41.45 17.19 -33.67
C PRO A 42 -40.63 16.54 -32.55
N GLU A 43 -41.29 16.19 -31.45
CA GLU A 43 -40.70 15.64 -30.22
C GLU A 43 -39.73 14.48 -30.47
N GLU A 44 -40.05 13.61 -31.43
CA GLU A 44 -39.21 12.46 -31.79
C GLU A 44 -37.87 12.87 -32.43
N GLN A 45 -37.85 13.96 -33.20
CA GLN A 45 -36.63 14.52 -33.80
C GLN A 45 -35.83 15.31 -32.76
N ALA A 46 -36.51 16.08 -31.90
CA ALA A 46 -35.87 16.80 -30.80
C ALA A 46 -35.08 15.85 -29.88
N VAL A 47 -35.66 14.69 -29.53
CA VAL A 47 -34.98 13.66 -28.73
C VAL A 47 -33.83 13.00 -29.51
N ALA A 48 -33.96 12.79 -30.82
CA ALA A 48 -32.90 12.20 -31.65
C ALA A 48 -31.68 13.12 -31.78
N GLU A 49 -31.86 14.44 -31.74
CA GLU A 49 -30.77 15.41 -31.80
C GLU A 49 -30.02 15.60 -30.48
N MET A 50 -30.56 15.15 -29.35
CA MET A 50 -29.90 15.22 -28.04
C MET A 50 -28.67 14.31 -27.95
N GLY A 51 -28.52 13.34 -28.87
CA GLY A 51 -27.47 12.33 -28.84
C GLY A 51 -27.94 11.01 -28.23
N THR A 52 -27.01 10.08 -28.02
CA THR A 52 -27.35 8.77 -27.44
C THR A 52 -27.49 8.86 -25.92
N ILE A 53 -28.37 8.02 -25.36
CA ILE A 53 -28.60 7.96 -23.91
C ILE A 53 -27.29 7.64 -23.18
N ASP A 54 -26.48 6.73 -23.72
CA ASP A 54 -25.19 6.33 -23.13
C ASP A 54 -24.19 7.49 -23.05
N GLU A 55 -24.11 8.34 -24.09
CA GLU A 55 -23.25 9.52 -24.10
C GLU A 55 -23.68 10.54 -23.05
N ILE A 56 -24.99 10.78 -22.94
CA ILE A 56 -25.58 11.70 -21.96
C ILE A 56 -25.32 11.21 -20.54
N VAL A 57 -25.54 9.92 -20.27
CA VAL A 57 -25.28 9.31 -18.96
C VAL A 57 -23.78 9.41 -18.62
N SER A 58 -22.89 9.15 -19.58
CA SER A 58 -21.45 9.29 -19.37
C SER A 58 -21.06 10.72 -19.01
N GLN A 59 -21.62 11.71 -19.73
CA GLN A 59 -21.35 13.12 -19.48
C GLN A 59 -21.84 13.56 -18.09
N ILE A 60 -23.04 13.15 -17.68
CA ILE A 60 -23.58 13.40 -16.34
C ILE A 60 -22.67 12.81 -15.27
N LEU A 61 -22.17 11.58 -15.46
CA LEU A 61 -21.30 10.91 -14.50
C LEU A 61 -19.89 11.53 -14.41
N GLU A 62 -19.38 12.11 -15.50
CA GLU A 62 -18.09 12.79 -15.55
C GLU A 62 -18.12 14.15 -14.85
N ASP A 63 -19.23 14.89 -14.96
CA ASP A 63 -19.39 16.22 -14.35
C ASP A 63 -19.56 16.17 -12.82
N ILE A 64 -19.79 14.99 -12.25
CA ILE A 64 -20.00 14.83 -10.81
C ILE A 64 -18.66 14.61 -10.09
N PRO A 65 -18.33 15.43 -9.08
CA PRO A 65 -17.08 15.29 -8.36
C PRO A 65 -17.00 13.92 -7.68
N MET A 66 -15.87 13.22 -7.87
CA MET A 66 -15.59 11.89 -7.30
C MET A 66 -15.90 11.78 -5.80
N GLN A 67 -15.82 12.87 -5.05
CA GLN A 67 -16.13 12.90 -3.62
C GLN A 67 -17.62 12.64 -3.34
N THR A 68 -18.52 13.10 -4.21
CA THR A 68 -19.97 12.88 -4.12
C THR A 68 -20.31 11.44 -4.48
N LEU A 69 -19.69 10.89 -5.54
CA LEU A 69 -19.86 9.48 -5.92
C LEU A 69 -19.38 8.51 -4.81
N VAL A 70 -18.27 8.82 -4.15
CA VAL A 70 -17.75 8.01 -3.03
C VAL A 70 -18.67 8.11 -1.82
N LYS A 71 -19.17 9.31 -1.47
CA LYS A 71 -20.13 9.48 -0.38
C LYS A 71 -21.43 8.72 -0.64
N THR A 72 -21.95 8.75 -1.86
CA THR A 72 -23.19 8.05 -2.22
C THR A 72 -23.01 6.53 -2.26
N LYS A 73 -21.87 6.03 -2.76
CA LYS A 73 -21.55 4.58 -2.77
C LYS A 73 -21.28 4.00 -1.38
N VAL A 74 -20.82 4.83 -0.44
CA VAL A 74 -20.71 4.46 0.99
C VAL A 74 -22.08 4.47 1.66
N LYS A 75 -22.96 5.41 1.29
CA LYS A 75 -24.32 5.56 1.85
C LYS A 75 -25.29 4.50 1.33
N ASN A 76 -25.18 4.11 0.06
CA ASN A 76 -25.96 3.06 -0.59
C ASN A 76 -25.01 2.02 -1.22
N PRO A 77 -24.61 0.97 -0.47
CA PRO A 77 -23.86 -0.13 -1.07
C PRO A 77 -24.76 -0.85 -2.07
N SER A 78 -24.41 -0.82 -3.36
CA SER A 78 -25.14 -1.49 -4.46
C SER A 78 -25.16 -3.02 -4.37
N ARG A 79 -24.59 -3.59 -3.31
CA ARG A 79 -24.64 -5.01 -3.00
C ARG A 79 -25.45 -5.16 -1.73
N SER A 80 -26.64 -5.75 -1.84
CA SER A 80 -27.36 -6.30 -0.69
C SER A 80 -26.49 -7.40 -0.07
N LEU A 81 -25.63 -7.03 0.88
CA LEU A 81 -24.98 -8.00 1.75
C LEU A 81 -26.10 -8.66 2.53
N ARG A 82 -26.16 -9.99 2.51
CA ARG A 82 -27.22 -10.70 3.25
C ARG A 82 -27.08 -10.33 4.72
N VAL A 83 -28.20 -10.19 5.43
CA VAL A 83 -28.23 -9.80 6.86
C VAL A 83 -27.25 -10.65 7.68
N TRP A 84 -27.11 -11.93 7.37
CA TRP A 84 -26.15 -12.82 8.02
C TRP A 84 -24.67 -12.45 7.77
N GLU A 85 -24.30 -12.00 6.57
CA GLU A 85 -22.94 -11.48 6.31
C GLU A 85 -22.68 -10.19 7.10
N ILE A 86 -23.66 -9.29 7.20
CA ILE A 86 -23.52 -8.06 7.99
C ILE A 86 -23.37 -8.41 9.47
N VAL A 87 -24.18 -9.33 10.00
CA VAL A 87 -24.07 -9.80 11.39
C VAL A 87 -22.71 -10.45 11.64
N LEU A 88 -22.24 -11.29 10.72
CA LEU A 88 -20.90 -11.91 10.80
C LEU A 88 -19.77 -10.87 10.71
N LEU A 89 -19.96 -9.81 9.92
CA LEU A 89 -18.98 -8.73 9.73
C LEU A 89 -19.01 -7.74 10.89
N VAL A 90 -20.14 -7.56 11.57
CA VAL A 90 -20.28 -6.73 12.78
C VAL A 90 -19.75 -7.46 14.01
N LEU A 91 -20.11 -8.73 14.22
CA LEU A 91 -19.51 -9.57 15.27
C LEU A 91 -18.05 -9.90 14.99
N GLY A 92 -17.71 -10.04 13.71
CA GLY A 92 -16.35 -10.28 13.24
C GLY A 92 -15.52 -9.00 13.15
N SER A 93 -16.11 -7.80 13.11
CA SER A 93 -15.37 -6.53 12.96
C SER A 93 -14.26 -6.38 14.02
N PRO A 94 -14.51 -6.68 15.32
CA PRO A 94 -13.45 -6.75 16.32
C PRO A 94 -12.39 -7.83 16.03
N LEU A 95 -12.80 -8.97 15.47
CA LEU A 95 -11.91 -10.09 15.13
C LEU A 95 -11.05 -9.81 13.90
N TRP A 96 -11.60 -9.23 12.84
CA TRP A 96 -10.85 -8.85 11.64
C TRP A 96 -9.84 -7.75 11.95
N LEU A 97 -10.23 -6.76 12.75
CA LEU A 97 -9.33 -5.69 13.18
C LEU A 97 -8.18 -6.27 14.01
N SER A 98 -8.47 -7.09 15.03
CA SER A 98 -7.44 -7.73 15.85
C SER A 98 -6.55 -8.67 15.03
N LEU A 99 -7.09 -9.41 14.06
CA LEU A 99 -6.33 -10.29 13.18
C LEU A 99 -5.38 -9.51 12.26
N ILE A 100 -5.80 -8.38 11.71
CA ILE A 100 -4.94 -7.52 10.88
C ILE A 100 -3.81 -6.93 11.75
N ILE A 101 -4.13 -6.46 12.95
CA ILE A 101 -3.13 -5.95 13.89
C ILE A 101 -2.12 -7.04 14.25
N ALA A 102 -2.59 -8.25 14.56
CA ALA A 102 -1.74 -9.39 14.87
C ALA A 102 -0.84 -9.77 13.68
N ALA A 103 -1.40 -9.86 12.47
CA ALA A 103 -0.64 -10.15 11.26
C ALA A 103 0.44 -9.09 11.00
N PHE A 104 0.11 -7.81 11.17
CA PHE A 104 1.07 -6.71 11.06
C PHE A 104 2.17 -6.81 12.12
N ALA A 105 1.81 -7.09 13.37
CA ALA A 105 2.76 -7.28 14.46
C ALA A 105 3.73 -8.44 14.18
N VAL A 106 3.24 -9.56 13.65
CA VAL A 106 4.07 -10.71 13.26
C VAL A 106 5.06 -10.31 12.16
N VAL A 107 4.60 -9.67 11.08
CA VAL A 107 5.49 -9.21 10.00
C VAL A 107 6.55 -8.26 10.52
N LEU A 108 6.16 -7.31 11.37
CA LEU A 108 7.07 -6.35 11.99
C LEU A 108 8.08 -7.05 12.92
N SER A 109 7.66 -8.05 13.69
CA SER A 109 8.55 -8.83 14.56
C SER A 109 9.59 -9.61 13.76
N VAL A 110 9.20 -10.23 12.64
CA VAL A 110 10.12 -10.92 11.74
C VAL A 110 11.11 -9.92 11.13
N TYR A 111 10.64 -8.74 10.74
CA TYR A 111 11.52 -7.70 10.22
C TYR A 111 12.55 -7.23 11.26
N ILE A 112 12.13 -6.95 12.50
CA ILE A 112 13.02 -6.54 13.59
C ILE A 112 14.02 -7.64 13.91
N THR A 113 13.61 -8.90 14.01
CA THR A 113 14.51 -10.02 14.33
C THR A 113 15.58 -10.20 13.26
N VAL A 114 15.24 -10.09 11.97
CA VAL A 114 16.23 -10.10 10.88
C VAL A 114 17.26 -8.98 11.03
N TRP A 115 16.83 -7.75 11.34
CA TRP A 115 17.75 -6.64 11.57
C TRP A 115 18.55 -6.78 12.86
N ALA A 116 17.96 -7.33 13.92
CA ALA A 116 18.65 -7.61 15.18
C ALA A 116 19.81 -8.57 14.95
N VAL A 117 19.64 -9.63 14.15
CA VAL A 117 20.73 -10.54 13.76
C VAL A 117 21.86 -9.77 13.09
N VAL A 118 21.55 -8.90 12.12
CA VAL A 118 22.58 -8.06 11.46
C VAL A 118 23.32 -7.18 12.47
N VAL A 119 22.61 -6.54 13.39
CA VAL A 119 23.22 -5.71 14.44
C VAL A 119 24.11 -6.54 15.36
N THR A 120 23.68 -7.73 15.79
CA THR A 120 24.49 -8.61 16.65
C THR A 120 25.76 -9.08 15.95
N LEU A 121 25.72 -9.32 14.64
CA LEU A 121 26.90 -9.66 13.85
C LEU A 121 27.90 -8.49 13.81
N TYR A 122 27.43 -7.26 13.61
CA TYR A 122 28.30 -6.08 13.69
C TYR A 122 28.86 -5.86 15.10
N ALA A 123 28.06 -6.07 16.15
CA ALA A 123 28.51 -5.97 17.53
C ALA A 123 29.59 -7.02 17.84
N ALA A 124 29.47 -8.24 17.31
CA ALA A 124 30.47 -9.28 17.42
C ALA A 124 31.78 -8.89 16.72
N VAL A 125 31.71 -8.37 15.49
CA VAL A 125 32.89 -7.84 14.77
C VAL A 125 33.58 -6.74 15.60
N LEU A 126 32.79 -5.80 16.13
CA LEU A 126 33.31 -4.69 16.93
C LEU A 126 33.97 -5.20 18.22
N SER A 127 33.36 -6.17 18.90
CA SER A 127 33.92 -6.79 20.10
C SER A 127 35.26 -7.48 19.82
N VAL A 128 35.36 -8.23 18.72
CA VAL A 128 36.63 -8.88 18.32
C VAL A 128 37.68 -7.84 17.93
N ALA A 129 37.30 -6.78 17.21
CA ALA A 129 38.21 -5.70 16.83
C ALA A 129 38.75 -4.95 18.06
N LEU A 130 37.86 -4.56 18.99
CA LEU A 130 38.24 -3.90 20.24
C LEU A 130 39.08 -4.83 21.12
N GLY A 131 38.74 -6.11 21.20
CA GLY A 131 39.53 -7.12 21.90
C GLY A 131 40.92 -7.30 21.30
N GLY A 132 41.04 -7.23 19.97
CA GLY A 132 42.32 -7.24 19.26
C GLY A 132 43.19 -6.04 19.65
N VAL A 133 42.64 -4.83 19.59
CA VAL A 133 43.33 -3.59 19.97
C VAL A 133 43.71 -3.61 21.46
N ALA A 134 42.79 -4.00 22.33
CA ALA A 134 43.04 -4.11 23.77
C ALA A 134 44.10 -5.17 24.08
N GLY A 135 44.15 -6.28 23.34
CA GLY A 135 45.19 -7.30 23.48
C GLY A 135 46.58 -6.79 23.10
N VAL A 136 46.69 -6.00 22.02
CA VAL A 136 47.95 -5.37 21.62
C VAL A 136 48.39 -4.33 22.66
N LEU A 137 47.50 -3.45 23.10
CA LEU A 137 47.84 -2.46 24.14
C LEU A 137 48.17 -3.11 25.49
N GLY A 138 47.40 -4.12 25.88
CA GLY A 138 47.59 -4.88 27.11
C GLY A 138 48.91 -5.64 27.13
N SER A 139 49.42 -6.08 25.97
CA SER A 139 50.72 -6.77 25.88
C SER A 139 51.88 -5.90 26.38
N ILE A 140 51.82 -4.58 26.16
CA ILE A 140 52.83 -3.61 26.62
C ILE A 140 52.82 -3.53 28.15
N VAL A 141 51.65 -3.55 28.78
CA VAL A 141 51.53 -3.49 30.24
C VAL A 141 51.98 -4.81 30.87
N LEU A 142 51.58 -5.94 30.28
CA LEU A 142 51.94 -7.29 30.75
C LEU A 142 53.44 -7.57 30.67
N LEU A 143 54.16 -6.89 29.77
CA LEU A 143 55.62 -6.96 29.68
C LEU A 143 56.30 -6.57 31.01
N PHE A 144 55.75 -5.57 31.72
CA PHE A 144 56.32 -5.06 32.97
C PHE A 144 55.89 -5.85 34.21
N THR A 145 54.83 -6.67 34.13
CA THR A 145 54.24 -7.35 35.29
C THR A 145 54.42 -8.86 35.30
N HIS A 146 54.39 -9.52 34.13
CA HIS A 146 54.34 -11.00 34.03
C HIS A 146 55.39 -11.59 33.07
N GLY A 147 56.38 -10.79 32.63
CA GLY A 147 57.50 -11.24 31.80
C GLY A 147 57.19 -11.37 30.30
N LEU A 148 58.22 -11.72 29.53
CA LEU A 148 58.23 -11.66 28.05
C LEU A 148 57.24 -12.63 27.37
N THR A 149 57.06 -13.83 27.94
CA THR A 149 56.19 -14.88 27.38
C THR A 149 54.72 -14.46 27.38
N SER A 150 54.25 -13.85 28.46
CA SER A 150 52.88 -13.34 28.57
C SER A 150 52.61 -12.22 27.56
N CYS A 151 53.58 -11.33 27.37
CA CYS A 151 53.52 -10.27 26.37
C CYS A 151 53.38 -10.83 24.94
N LEU A 152 54.26 -11.75 24.53
CA LEU A 152 54.22 -12.34 23.19
C LEU A 152 52.90 -13.07 22.90
N MET A 153 52.35 -13.80 23.87
CA MET A 153 51.06 -14.48 23.71
C MET A 153 49.91 -13.50 23.47
N PHE A 154 49.80 -12.45 24.30
CA PHE A 154 48.71 -11.47 24.17
C PHE A 154 48.85 -10.60 22.91
N LEU A 155 50.07 -10.27 22.52
CA LEU A 155 50.34 -9.55 21.28
C LEU A 155 49.96 -10.40 20.06
N GLY A 156 50.33 -11.67 20.05
CA GLY A 156 49.94 -12.63 19.01
C GLY A 156 48.42 -12.81 18.94
N ALA A 157 47.75 -13.00 20.08
CA ALA A 157 46.30 -13.11 20.14
C ALA A 157 45.60 -11.83 19.64
N GLY A 158 46.10 -10.65 20.00
CA GLY A 158 45.56 -9.36 19.55
C GLY A 158 45.67 -9.16 18.03
N LEU A 159 46.81 -9.56 17.45
CA LEU A 159 47.01 -9.53 15.99
C LEU A 159 46.12 -10.54 15.26
N ILE A 160 45.95 -11.76 15.78
CA ILE A 160 45.06 -12.76 15.19
C ILE A 160 43.61 -12.28 15.25
N CYS A 161 43.15 -11.75 16.38
CA CYS A 161 41.80 -11.20 16.52
C CYS A 161 41.54 -10.05 15.54
N SER A 162 42.49 -9.12 15.40
CA SER A 162 42.35 -8.01 14.45
C SER A 162 42.39 -8.48 12.99
N ALA A 163 43.22 -9.48 12.66
CA ALA A 163 43.27 -10.09 11.33
C ALA A 163 41.96 -10.81 10.96
N VAL A 164 41.30 -11.49 11.92
CA VAL A 164 40.03 -12.19 11.70
C VAL A 164 38.84 -11.22 11.64
N ALA A 165 38.90 -10.08 12.33
CA ALA A 165 37.81 -9.10 12.32
C ALA A 165 37.55 -8.50 10.92
N ILE A 166 38.59 -8.28 10.11
CA ILE A 166 38.50 -7.68 8.77
C ILE A 166 37.67 -8.52 7.79
N PRO A 167 37.97 -9.81 7.53
CA PRO A 167 37.14 -10.64 6.65
C PRO A 167 35.74 -10.85 7.20
N PHE A 168 35.59 -10.92 8.53
CA PHE A 168 34.27 -11.04 9.17
C PHE A 168 33.41 -9.81 8.90
N PHE A 169 33.97 -8.59 8.99
CA PHE A 169 33.28 -7.35 8.62
C PHE A 169 32.80 -7.34 7.16
N ILE A 170 33.64 -7.82 6.24
CA ILE A 170 33.28 -7.94 4.82
C ILE A 170 32.12 -8.93 4.66
N GLY A 171 32.18 -10.09 5.32
CA GLY A 171 31.12 -11.10 5.32
C GLY A 171 29.78 -10.55 5.81
N VAL A 172 29.78 -9.81 6.94
CA VAL A 172 28.57 -9.18 7.49
C VAL A 172 28.00 -8.13 6.52
N ASN A 173 28.85 -7.34 5.84
CA ASN A 173 28.39 -6.39 4.82
C ASN A 173 27.71 -7.09 3.62
N TYR A 174 28.19 -8.26 3.20
CA TYR A 174 27.53 -9.04 2.15
C TYR A 174 26.16 -9.55 2.61
N ILE A 175 26.06 -10.06 3.84
CA ILE A 175 24.79 -10.52 4.42
C ILE A 175 23.79 -9.36 4.50
N ALA A 176 24.21 -8.20 5.01
CA ALA A 176 23.38 -7.01 5.10
C ALA A 176 22.86 -6.55 3.73
N LYS A 177 23.73 -6.52 2.71
CA LYS A 177 23.32 -6.22 1.32
C LYS A 177 22.33 -7.25 0.79
N GLY A 178 22.53 -8.54 1.09
CA GLY A 178 21.61 -9.62 0.73
C GLY A 178 20.21 -9.44 1.34
N VAL A 179 20.15 -9.14 2.64
CA VAL A 179 18.88 -8.85 3.36
C VAL A 179 18.14 -7.67 2.71
N VAL A 180 18.84 -6.57 2.41
CA VAL A 180 18.24 -5.41 1.73
C VAL A 180 17.77 -5.76 0.33
N HIS A 181 18.52 -6.57 -0.42
CA HIS A 181 18.13 -6.99 -1.76
C HIS A 181 16.85 -7.84 -1.74
N ILE A 182 16.77 -8.82 -0.83
CA ILE A 182 15.57 -9.65 -0.63
C ILE A 182 14.37 -8.78 -0.25
N THR A 183 14.56 -7.83 0.67
CA THR A 183 13.49 -6.90 1.07
C THR A 183 12.97 -6.09 -0.12
N LYS A 184 13.88 -5.59 -0.99
CA LYS A 184 13.49 -4.88 -2.23
C LYS A 184 12.78 -5.81 -3.21
N LEU A 185 13.19 -7.07 -3.34
CA LEU A 185 12.54 -8.05 -4.22
C LEU A 185 11.11 -8.33 -3.78
N ILE A 186 10.89 -8.55 -2.49
CA ILE A 186 9.55 -8.77 -1.91
C ILE A 186 8.67 -7.56 -2.19
N PHE A 187 9.16 -6.35 -1.91
CA PHE A 187 8.40 -5.12 -2.13
C PHE A 187 8.05 -4.89 -3.61
N ARG A 188 9.00 -5.14 -4.52
CA ARG A 188 8.76 -5.06 -5.97
C ARG A 188 7.78 -6.15 -6.43
N GLY A 189 7.83 -7.35 -5.87
CA GLY A 189 6.89 -8.44 -6.15
C GLY A 189 5.45 -8.09 -5.75
N ILE A 190 5.27 -7.54 -4.55
CA ILE A 190 3.97 -7.03 -4.07
C ILE A 190 3.46 -5.93 -5.00
N LYS A 191 4.29 -4.93 -5.31
CA LYS A 191 3.93 -3.84 -6.22
C LYS A 191 3.52 -4.35 -7.62
N ARG A 192 4.26 -5.32 -8.17
CA ARG A 192 3.93 -5.94 -9.47
C ARG A 192 2.60 -6.69 -9.44
N CYS A 193 2.31 -7.43 -8.36
CA CYS A 193 1.03 -8.11 -8.21
C CYS A 193 -0.14 -7.12 -8.11
N LEU A 194 0.07 -6.00 -7.41
CA LEU A 194 -0.96 -4.98 -7.21
C LEU A 194 -1.25 -4.22 -8.52
N ILE A 195 -0.22 -3.84 -9.29
CA ILE A 195 -0.37 -3.15 -10.58
C ILE A 195 -0.95 -4.09 -11.65
N ARG A 196 -0.53 -5.36 -11.71
CA ARG A 196 -1.06 -6.34 -12.68
C ARG A 196 -2.56 -6.62 -12.50
N LYS A 197 -3.12 -6.36 -11.32
CA LYS A 197 -4.57 -6.48 -11.07
C LYS A 197 -5.36 -5.27 -11.58
N GLY A 198 -4.70 -4.13 -11.84
CA GLY A 198 -5.32 -2.93 -12.42
C GLY A 198 -5.54 -2.98 -13.94
N ASN A 199 -4.72 -3.75 -14.67
CA ASN A 199 -4.82 -3.92 -16.14
C ASN A 199 -5.77 -5.05 -16.59
N ARG A 200 -6.60 -5.58 -15.69
CA ARG A 200 -7.71 -6.48 -16.03
C ARG A 200 -9.03 -5.79 -15.73
N LYS A 201 -9.31 -4.71 -16.45
CA LYS A 201 -10.65 -4.19 -16.65
C LYS A 201 -10.74 -3.72 -18.09
#